data_AF-A0A926P801-F1
#
_entry.id   AF-A0A926P801-F1
#
_cell.length_a   1.000
_cell.length_b   1.000
_cell.length_c   1.000
_cell.angle_alpha   90.00
_cell.angle_beta   90.00
_cell.angle_gamma   90.00
#
_symmetry.space_group_name_H-M   'P 1'
#
loop_
_entity.id
_entity.type
_entity.pdbx_description
1 polymer ?
#
loop_
_entity_poly.entity_id
_entity_poly.type
_entity_poly.pdbx_seq_one_letter_code
_entity_poly.pdbx_strand_id
1 'polypeptide(L)'
;MKLGMLATTAITTTFLIPAFSVGSANAQACEEMLSIRNVVVFCKKSDRSAEINKIYREVLGRDAEPEGLRAWSQELSRSTLKKIRREIAESDEARRALNHIYQEVLGRDVDSSGLKTFTKNLKKDWSLHDVRSSIEESEEARQRVG
;
A
#
# COMPACT_ATOMS: atom_id res chain seq x y z
N MET A 1 -20.73 -74.33 7.40
CA MET A 1 -20.05 -73.71 8.55
C MET A 1 -20.25 -72.19 8.49
N LYS A 2 -20.69 -71.57 9.61
CA LYS A 2 -20.65 -70.14 10.01
C LYS A 2 -21.33 -69.11 9.07
N LEU A 3 -22.44 -68.42 9.40
CA LEU A 3 -22.82 -67.54 10.53
C LEU A 3 -22.04 -66.21 10.62
N GLY A 4 -22.80 -65.09 10.65
CA GLY A 4 -22.37 -63.73 11.07
C GLY A 4 -22.37 -62.71 9.90
N MET A 5 -22.77 -61.45 10.04
CA MET A 5 -23.07 -60.62 11.21
C MET A 5 -23.65 -59.27 10.74
N LEU A 6 -24.48 -58.64 11.58
CA LEU A 6 -25.05 -57.29 11.44
C LEU A 6 -24.00 -56.17 11.59
N ALA A 7 -24.18 -55.02 10.94
CA ALA A 7 -23.80 -53.66 11.42
C ALA A 7 -24.24 -52.62 10.36
N THR A 8 -25.39 -51.97 10.50
CA THR A 8 -25.55 -50.65 11.17
C THR A 8 -24.53 -49.62 10.68
N THR A 9 -24.81 -48.98 9.55
CA THR A 9 -24.02 -47.83 9.07
C THR A 9 -24.38 -46.61 9.93
N ALA A 10 -23.39 -46.13 10.66
CA ALA A 10 -23.52 -45.08 11.65
C ALA A 10 -23.82 -43.70 11.01
N ILE A 11 -24.95 -43.13 11.44
CA ILE A 11 -25.09 -41.80 12.05
C ILE A 11 -24.28 -40.66 11.40
N THR A 12 -24.98 -39.88 10.59
CA THR A 12 -25.14 -38.42 10.68
C THR A 12 -24.01 -37.63 11.34
N THR A 13 -23.31 -36.80 10.57
CA THR A 13 -22.99 -35.45 11.04
C THR A 13 -23.11 -34.47 9.87
N THR A 14 -24.28 -33.86 9.81
CA THR A 14 -24.52 -32.59 9.15
C THR A 14 -23.50 -31.58 9.69
N PHE A 15 -22.57 -31.14 8.85
CA PHE A 15 -22.04 -29.78 8.92
C PHE A 15 -22.18 -29.14 7.55
N LEU A 16 -23.39 -28.67 7.31
CA LEU A 16 -23.70 -27.69 6.28
C LEU A 16 -23.03 -26.39 6.73
N ILE A 17 -21.81 -26.12 6.26
CA ILE A 17 -21.24 -24.78 6.40
C ILE A 17 -22.02 -23.90 5.41
N PRO A 18 -22.81 -22.91 5.86
CA PRO A 18 -23.47 -22.00 4.95
C PRO A 18 -22.41 -21.19 4.22
N ALA A 19 -22.63 -20.96 2.93
CA ALA A 19 -21.81 -20.14 2.06
C ALA A 19 -21.38 -18.85 2.79
N PHE A 20 -20.10 -18.78 3.17
CA PHE A 20 -19.50 -17.53 3.61
C PHE A 20 -19.44 -16.65 2.38
N SER A 21 -20.37 -15.70 2.30
CA SER A 21 -20.29 -14.58 1.37
C SER A 21 -19.03 -13.79 1.72
N VAL A 22 -17.90 -14.14 1.12
CA VAL A 22 -16.73 -13.26 1.11
C VAL A 22 -17.07 -12.11 0.16
N GLY A 23 -17.72 -11.10 0.73
CA GLY A 23 -17.69 -9.75 0.19
C GLY A 23 -16.27 -9.24 0.30
N SER A 24 -15.53 -9.30 -0.80
CA SER A 24 -14.59 -8.28 -1.26
C SER A 24 -13.76 -8.89 -2.39
N ALA A 25 -14.05 -8.44 -3.60
CA ALA A 25 -13.20 -8.68 -4.77
C ALA A 25 -11.74 -8.35 -4.45
N ASN A 26 -10.82 -9.29 -4.73
CA ASN A 26 -9.37 -9.15 -4.95
C ASN A 26 -8.49 -10.24 -4.30
N ALA A 27 -9.04 -11.35 -3.84
CA ALA A 27 -8.25 -12.57 -3.69
C ALA A 27 -8.04 -13.20 -5.07
N GLN A 28 -7.01 -12.77 -5.80
CA GLN A 28 -6.64 -13.39 -7.07
C GLN A 28 -5.94 -14.72 -6.77
N ALA A 29 -6.72 -15.80 -6.76
CA ALA A 29 -6.22 -17.16 -6.68
C ALA A 29 -5.37 -17.49 -7.92
N CYS A 30 -4.10 -17.81 -7.71
CA CYS A 30 -3.27 -18.49 -8.71
C CYS A 30 -3.51 -19.99 -8.54
N GLU A 31 -4.46 -20.56 -9.27
CA GLU A 31 -4.78 -21.98 -9.17
C GLU A 31 -4.07 -22.76 -10.28
N GLU A 32 -2.94 -23.38 -9.93
CA GLU A 32 -2.63 -24.76 -10.32
C GLU A 32 -1.90 -25.39 -9.13
N MET A 33 -2.66 -26.15 -8.33
CA MET A 33 -2.20 -26.77 -7.09
C MET A 33 -1.63 -28.16 -7.38
N LEU A 34 -0.30 -28.29 -7.46
CA LEU A 34 0.34 -29.60 -7.36
C LEU A 34 0.38 -30.06 -5.89
N SER A 35 -0.32 -31.17 -5.65
CA SER A 35 -0.53 -31.87 -4.37
C SER A 35 0.77 -32.32 -3.68
N ILE A 36 1.44 -31.43 -2.96
CA ILE A 36 2.41 -31.84 -1.92
C ILE A 36 2.13 -31.08 -0.61
N ARG A 37 1.53 -31.82 0.33
CA ARG A 37 1.64 -31.70 1.80
C ARG A 37 1.99 -30.30 2.34
N ASN A 38 0.97 -29.50 2.58
CA ASN A 38 0.96 -28.42 3.59
C ASN A 38 2.16 -27.45 3.59
N VAL A 39 2.61 -27.01 2.42
CA VAL A 39 3.46 -25.81 2.28
C VAL A 39 2.73 -24.85 1.36
N VAL A 40 2.03 -23.87 1.95
CA VAL A 40 1.56 -22.71 1.19
C VAL A 40 2.82 -21.91 0.84
N VAL A 41 3.34 -22.12 -0.37
CA VAL A 41 4.35 -21.24 -0.93
C VAL A 41 3.65 -19.92 -1.24
N PHE A 42 3.72 -18.99 -0.31
CA PHE A 42 3.40 -17.59 -0.58
C PHE A 42 4.48 -17.05 -1.51
N CYS A 43 4.30 -17.23 -2.82
CA CYS A 43 5.01 -16.39 -3.77
C CYS A 43 4.44 -14.98 -3.56
N LYS A 44 5.16 -14.16 -2.81
CA LYS A 44 4.88 -12.73 -2.67
C LYS A 44 5.09 -12.11 -4.05
N LYS A 45 4.10 -12.24 -4.93
CA LYS A 45 4.03 -11.48 -6.16
C LYS A 45 4.06 -10.03 -5.69
N SER A 46 5.09 -9.27 -6.05
CA SER A 46 5.04 -7.83 -5.87
C SER A 46 3.88 -7.35 -6.73
N ASP A 47 2.78 -7.06 -6.07
CA ASP A 47 1.68 -6.39 -6.73
C ASP A 47 2.19 -4.98 -7.03
N ARG A 48 2.61 -4.78 -8.29
CA ARG A 48 3.09 -3.49 -8.80
C ARG A 48 2.10 -2.37 -8.45
N SER A 49 0.80 -2.66 -8.48
CA SER A 49 -0.22 -1.70 -8.10
C SER A 49 -0.16 -1.38 -6.59
N ALA A 50 0.09 -2.37 -5.73
CA ALA A 50 0.31 -2.14 -4.31
C ALA A 50 1.60 -1.32 -4.02
N GLU A 51 2.68 -1.57 -4.78
CA GLU A 51 3.93 -0.80 -4.65
C GLU A 51 3.76 0.65 -5.10
N ILE A 52 3.05 0.90 -6.22
CA ILE A 52 2.69 2.26 -6.65
C ILE A 52 1.81 2.91 -5.59
N ASN A 53 0.80 2.20 -5.07
CA ASN A 53 -0.10 2.74 -4.08
C ASN A 53 0.63 3.12 -2.77
N LYS A 54 1.66 2.34 -2.38
CA LYS A 54 2.55 2.70 -1.28
C LYS A 54 3.29 4.01 -1.55
N ILE A 55 3.82 4.21 -2.76
CA ILE A 55 4.47 5.47 -3.16
C ILE A 55 3.48 6.65 -3.07
N TYR A 56 2.25 6.47 -3.54
CA TYR A 56 1.21 7.51 -3.44
C TYR A 56 0.93 7.89 -1.98
N ARG A 57 0.75 6.92 -1.09
CA ARG A 57 0.54 7.21 0.35
C ARG A 57 1.73 7.92 0.96
N GLU A 58 2.95 7.52 0.63
CA GLU A 58 4.15 8.13 1.18
C GLU A 58 4.36 9.55 0.66
N VAL A 59 4.21 9.78 -0.64
CA VAL A 59 4.58 11.05 -1.27
C VAL A 59 3.44 12.06 -1.29
N LEU A 60 2.18 11.60 -1.37
CA LEU A 60 0.99 12.44 -1.49
C LEU A 60 0.02 12.31 -0.32
N GLY A 61 0.19 11.32 0.57
CA GLY A 61 -0.69 11.14 1.73
C GLY A 61 -2.06 10.55 1.40
N ARG A 62 -2.24 9.99 0.20
CA ARG A 62 -3.50 9.38 -0.26
C ARG A 62 -3.25 8.12 -1.07
N ASP A 63 -4.30 7.33 -1.28
CA ASP A 63 -4.23 6.21 -2.22
C ASP A 63 -4.25 6.69 -3.68
N ALA A 64 -3.62 5.90 -4.54
CA ALA A 64 -3.63 6.08 -5.97
C ALA A 64 -5.02 5.78 -6.55
N GLU A 65 -5.46 6.62 -7.48
CA GLU A 65 -6.69 6.36 -8.22
C GLU A 65 -6.52 5.17 -9.18
N PRO A 66 -7.61 4.43 -9.50
CA PRO A 66 -7.55 3.29 -10.41
C PRO A 66 -6.94 3.63 -11.78
N GLU A 67 -7.24 4.82 -12.30
CA GLU A 67 -6.68 5.29 -13.58
C GLU A 67 -5.18 5.54 -13.49
N GLY A 68 -4.72 6.23 -12.43
CA GLY A 68 -3.31 6.46 -12.18
C GLY A 68 -2.54 5.15 -11.99
N LEU A 69 -3.10 4.20 -11.22
CA LEU A 69 -2.52 2.86 -11.08
C LEU A 69 -2.36 2.16 -12.43
N ARG A 70 -3.37 2.23 -13.30
CA ARG A 70 -3.31 1.62 -14.63
C ARG A 70 -2.22 2.26 -15.49
N ALA A 71 -2.13 3.58 -15.50
CA ALA A 71 -1.11 4.32 -16.25
C ALA A 71 0.31 3.96 -15.77
N TRP A 72 0.57 4.02 -14.47
CA TRP A 72 1.87 3.66 -13.91
C TRP A 72 2.21 2.18 -14.07
N SER A 73 1.22 1.30 -14.02
CA SER A 73 1.42 -0.14 -14.25
C SER A 73 1.86 -0.45 -15.68
N GLN A 74 1.44 0.36 -16.66
CA GLN A 74 1.93 0.27 -18.04
C GLN A 74 3.36 0.81 -18.16
N GLU A 75 3.66 1.95 -17.52
CA GLU A 75 4.99 2.58 -17.54
C GLU A 75 6.05 1.73 -16.83
N LEU A 76 5.69 0.95 -15.79
CA LEU A 76 6.59 0.02 -15.10
C LEU A 76 7.23 -1.03 -16.00
N SER A 77 6.66 -1.31 -17.17
CA SER A 77 7.29 -2.20 -18.16
C SER A 77 8.59 -1.62 -18.74
N ARG A 78 8.78 -0.30 -18.66
CA ARG A 78 9.89 0.47 -19.25
C ARG A 78 10.65 1.32 -18.23
N SER A 79 10.23 1.25 -16.96
CA SER A 79 10.63 2.19 -15.91
C SER A 79 10.84 1.46 -14.59
N THR A 80 11.28 2.21 -13.57
CA THR A 80 11.48 1.69 -12.21
C THR A 80 10.58 2.42 -11.23
N LEU A 81 10.25 1.77 -10.10
CA LEU A 81 9.52 2.41 -9.00
C LEU A 81 10.19 3.71 -8.53
N LYS A 82 11.53 3.74 -8.54
CA LYS A 82 12.32 4.94 -8.21
C LYS A 82 12.08 6.10 -9.18
N LYS A 83 11.89 5.81 -10.49
CA LYS A 83 11.51 6.84 -11.47
C LYS A 83 10.09 7.33 -11.20
N ILE A 84 9.13 6.43 -10.98
CA ILE A 84 7.74 6.80 -10.68
C ILE A 84 7.66 7.69 -9.43
N ARG A 85 8.36 7.29 -8.35
CA ARG A 85 8.43 8.08 -7.13
C ARG A 85 8.95 9.49 -7.38
N ARG A 86 10.00 9.62 -8.19
CA ARG A 86 10.57 10.93 -8.53
C ARG A 86 9.56 11.81 -9.26
N GLU A 87 8.85 11.27 -10.24
CA GLU A 87 7.86 12.03 -11.00
C GLU A 87 6.67 12.45 -10.14
N ILE A 88 6.20 11.56 -9.27
CA ILE A 88 5.15 11.91 -8.29
C ILE A 88 5.64 13.00 -7.33
N ALA A 89 6.87 12.90 -6.83
CA ALA A 89 7.46 13.89 -5.94
C ALA A 89 7.70 15.27 -6.61
N GLU A 90 7.85 15.31 -7.94
CA GLU A 90 7.98 16.56 -8.71
C GLU A 90 6.63 17.16 -9.13
N SER A 91 5.54 16.42 -8.94
CA SER A 91 4.21 16.85 -9.35
C SER A 91 3.72 18.08 -8.57
N ASP A 92 2.82 18.84 -9.20
CA ASP A 92 2.11 19.94 -8.51
C ASP A 92 1.30 19.46 -7.31
N GLU A 93 0.91 18.18 -7.29
CA GLU A 93 0.20 17.60 -6.18
C GLU A 93 1.08 17.42 -4.94
N ALA A 94 2.31 16.90 -5.12
CA ALA A 94 3.28 16.82 -4.04
C ALA A 94 3.61 18.23 -3.49
N ARG A 95 3.73 19.23 -4.38
CA ARG A 95 3.91 20.63 -3.99
C ARG A 95 2.74 21.16 -3.14
N ARG A 96 1.49 20.87 -3.52
CA ARG A 96 0.31 21.24 -2.73
C ARG A 96 0.29 20.54 -1.37
N ALA A 97 0.64 19.27 -1.32
CA ALA A 97 0.71 18.51 -0.07
C ALA A 97 1.78 19.06 0.89
N LEU A 98 2.96 19.41 0.37
CA LEU A 98 4.00 20.07 1.15
C LEU A 98 3.54 21.44 1.67
N ASN A 99 2.86 22.24 0.83
CA ASN A 99 2.34 23.54 1.26
C ASN A 99 1.31 23.39 2.39
N HIS A 100 0.47 22.37 2.31
CA HIS A 100 -0.53 22.09 3.35
C HIS A 100 0.13 21.76 4.70
N ILE A 101 1.17 20.92 4.72
CA ILE A 101 1.93 20.63 5.96
C ILE A 101 2.54 21.91 6.54
N TYR A 102 3.14 22.75 5.70
CA TYR A 102 3.70 24.03 6.13
C TYR A 102 2.64 24.95 6.75
N GLN A 103 1.46 25.03 6.14
CA GLN A 103 0.35 25.82 6.66
C GLN A 103 -0.16 25.28 8.00
N GLU A 104 -0.26 23.96 8.16
CA GLU A 104 -0.71 23.36 9.42
C GLU A 104 0.30 23.49 10.56
N VAL A 105 1.59 23.28 10.28
CA VAL A 105 2.63 23.25 11.32
C VAL A 105 3.15 24.65 11.64
N LEU A 106 3.41 25.46 10.61
CA LEU A 106 4.06 26.77 10.73
C LEU A 106 3.11 27.96 10.49
N GLY A 107 1.93 27.74 9.91
CA GLY A 107 0.98 28.82 9.62
C GLY A 107 1.41 29.72 8.44
N ARG A 108 2.26 29.22 7.56
CA ARG A 108 2.75 29.95 6.37
C ARG A 108 2.88 29.03 5.17
N ASP A 109 3.02 29.61 3.98
CA ASP A 109 3.30 28.84 2.77
C ASP A 109 4.73 28.31 2.76
N VAL A 110 4.93 27.23 1.99
CA VAL A 110 6.25 26.65 1.76
C VAL A 110 7.11 27.62 0.95
N ASP A 111 8.31 27.90 1.44
CA ASP A 111 9.29 28.70 0.72
C ASP A 111 10.05 27.87 -0.33
N SER A 112 10.77 28.54 -1.23
CA SER A 112 11.49 27.88 -2.33
C SER A 112 12.60 26.94 -1.86
N SER A 113 13.23 27.24 -0.71
CA SER A 113 14.29 26.41 -0.11
C SER A 113 13.71 25.14 0.50
N GLY A 114 12.64 25.27 1.28
CA GLY A 114 11.87 24.18 1.85
C GLY A 114 11.30 23.26 0.78
N LEU A 115 10.66 23.83 -0.25
CA LEU A 115 10.12 23.07 -1.37
C LEU A 115 11.21 22.24 -2.06
N LYS A 116 12.37 22.84 -2.35
CA LYS A 116 13.50 22.14 -2.98
C LYS A 116 14.05 21.01 -2.10
N THR A 117 14.18 21.27 -0.80
CA THR A 117 14.73 20.33 0.17
C THR A 117 13.81 19.13 0.34
N PHE A 118 12.53 19.36 0.63
CA PHE A 118 11.58 18.27 0.87
C PHE A 118 11.24 17.53 -0.42
N THR A 119 11.15 18.20 -1.57
CA THR A 119 11.03 17.51 -2.86
C THR A 119 12.22 16.58 -3.11
N LYS A 120 13.45 17.00 -2.79
CA LYS A 120 14.64 16.13 -2.89
C LYS A 120 14.55 14.91 -1.95
N ASN A 121 13.97 15.08 -0.77
CA ASN A 121 13.78 14.00 0.18
C ASN A 121 12.68 13.03 -0.26
N LEU A 122 11.54 13.53 -0.74
CA LEU A 122 10.43 12.73 -1.27
C LEU A 122 10.86 11.87 -2.46
N LYS A 123 11.78 12.37 -3.31
CA LYS A 123 12.39 11.58 -4.40
C LYS A 123 13.20 10.37 -3.94
N LYS A 124 13.64 10.35 -2.67
CA LYS A 124 14.38 9.25 -2.04
C LYS A 124 13.37 8.35 -1.34
N ASP A 125 13.48 8.15 -0.03
CA ASP A 125 12.62 7.23 0.72
C ASP A 125 11.78 7.96 1.79
N TRP A 126 11.79 9.29 1.81
CA TRP A 126 10.99 10.07 2.77
C TRP A 126 9.52 10.10 2.37
N SER A 127 8.67 10.00 3.37
CA SER A 127 7.23 10.24 3.28
C SER A 127 6.87 11.67 3.73
N LEU A 128 5.65 12.11 3.42
CA LEU A 128 5.07 13.32 3.97
C LEU A 128 5.00 13.30 5.50
N HIS A 129 4.87 12.12 6.10
CA HIS A 129 4.96 11.97 7.55
C HIS A 129 6.36 12.36 8.05
N ASP A 130 7.43 11.86 7.41
CA ASP A 130 8.81 12.21 7.78
C ASP A 130 9.08 13.71 7.57
N VAL A 131 8.49 14.30 6.52
CA VAL A 131 8.54 15.75 6.30
C VAL A 131 7.87 16.50 7.45
N ARG A 132 6.66 16.09 7.84
CA ARG A 132 5.94 16.71 8.95
C ARG A 132 6.76 16.65 10.24
N SER A 133 7.22 15.46 10.64
CA SER A 133 8.03 15.30 11.85
C SER A 133 9.30 16.16 11.80
N SER A 134 9.98 16.22 10.66
CA SER A 134 11.17 17.06 10.49
C SER A 134 10.87 18.56 10.62
N ILE A 135 9.69 19.04 10.20
CA ILE A 135 9.30 20.45 10.36
C ILE A 135 8.91 20.74 11.80
N GLU A 136 8.15 19.85 12.45
CA GLU A 136 7.75 19.96 13.85
C GLU A 136 8.95 19.98 14.81
N GLU A 137 10.00 19.22 14.49
CA GLU A 137 11.24 19.19 15.27
C GLU A 137 12.17 20.37 14.98
N SER A 138 11.92 21.11 13.91
CA SER A 138 12.79 22.21 13.47
C SER A 138 12.79 23.37 14.48
N GLU A 139 13.90 24.10 14.49
CA GLU A 139 14.04 25.31 15.30
C GLU A 139 12.91 26.33 15.03
N GLU A 140 12.46 26.43 13.77
CA GLU A 140 11.37 27.33 13.37
C GLU A 140 10.03 26.98 14.04
N ALA A 141 9.70 25.69 14.16
CA ALA A 141 8.51 25.26 14.89
C ALA A 141 8.67 25.52 16.40
N ARG A 142 9.85 25.24 16.97
CA ARG A 142 10.14 25.46 18.40
C ARG A 142 10.02 26.93 18.81
N GLN A 143 10.50 27.85 17.96
CA GLN A 143 10.41 29.29 18.18
C GLN A 143 8.97 29.83 18.16
N ARG A 144 8.01 29.07 17.63
CA ARG A 144 6.59 29.47 17.60
C ARG A 144 5.80 29.02 18.83
N VAL A 145 6.23 27.92 19.47
CA VAL A 145 5.53 27.33 20.65
C VAL A 145 6.17 27.69 21.99
N GLY A 146 7.41 28.22 21.99
CA GLY A 146 8.07 28.78 23.17
C GLY A 146 7.75 30.25 23.39
#